data_AF-A0A7U9T3M6-F1
#
_entry.id   AF-A0A7U9T3M6-F1
#
_cell.length_a   1.000
_cell.length_b   1.000
_cell.length_c   1.000
_cell.angle_alpha   90.00
_cell.angle_beta   90.00
_cell.angle_gamma   90.00
#
_symmetry.space_group_name_H-M   'P 1'
#
loop_
_entity.id
_entity.type
_entity.pdbx_description
1 polymer ?
#
loop_
_entity_poly.entity_id
_entity_poly.type
_entity_poly.pdbx_seq_one_letter_code
_entity_poly.pdbx_strand_id
1 'polypeptide(L)'
;MSGTHKYPTISFRISSREREEIEAKIFASGMKKKDYFVRSCIYNRVCVVGKKETVYQIVEKLQEMQSRMEELAEQIKGEKPEVTTEEIRELQTTYEDMLKAILWVLDGAKYLWQGSTNGEEKSPNSGNC
;
A
#
# COMPACT_ATOMS: atom_id res chain seq x y z
N MET A 1 -24.84 -5.30 -29.85
CA MET A 1 -24.17 -4.89 -28.60
C MET A 1 -23.93 -6.13 -27.75
N SER A 2 -22.74 -6.72 -27.79
CA SER A 2 -22.39 -7.86 -26.93
C SER A 2 -22.01 -7.36 -25.54
N GLY A 3 -22.99 -6.86 -24.79
CA GLY A 3 -22.85 -6.30 -23.45
C GLY A 3 -22.89 -7.36 -22.33
N THR A 4 -22.58 -8.62 -22.65
CA THR A 4 -22.67 -9.70 -21.67
C THR A 4 -21.38 -9.75 -20.86
N HIS A 5 -21.38 -9.12 -19.68
CA HIS A 5 -20.30 -9.30 -18.71
C HIS A 5 -20.14 -10.79 -18.38
N LYS A 6 -18.90 -11.30 -18.44
CA LYS A 6 -18.60 -12.73 -18.21
C LYS A 6 -18.98 -13.20 -16.79
N TYR A 7 -18.98 -12.31 -15.81
CA TYR A 7 -19.22 -12.60 -14.40
C TYR A 7 -20.05 -11.47 -13.74
N PRO A 8 -20.81 -11.77 -12.67
CA PRO A 8 -21.58 -10.77 -11.92
C PRO A 8 -20.66 -9.78 -11.17
N THR A 9 -21.16 -8.57 -10.93
CA THR A 9 -20.44 -7.50 -10.21
C THR A 9 -20.73 -7.55 -8.71
N ILE A 10 -19.69 -7.34 -7.91
CA ILE A 10 -19.80 -7.10 -6.46
C ILE A 10 -19.47 -5.63 -6.21
N SER A 11 -20.32 -4.94 -5.44
CA SER A 11 -20.12 -3.54 -5.04
C SER A 11 -20.17 -3.39 -3.52
N PHE A 12 -19.33 -2.49 -3.01
CA PHE A 12 -19.25 -2.14 -1.59
C PHE A 12 -19.46 -0.64 -1.45
N ARG A 13 -20.05 -0.22 -0.33
CA ARG A 13 -20.10 1.18 0.08
C ARG A 13 -19.04 1.37 1.15
N ILE A 14 -18.13 2.31 0.93
CA ILE A 14 -17.04 2.63 1.83
C ILE A 14 -17.02 4.13 2.07
N SER A 15 -16.65 4.52 3.28
CA SER A 15 -16.35 5.91 3.63
C SER A 15 -15.11 6.41 2.88
N SER A 16 -14.93 7.74 2.82
CA SER A 16 -13.72 8.35 2.24
C SER A 16 -12.45 7.84 2.92
N ARG A 17 -12.52 7.65 4.23
CA ARG A 17 -11.42 7.15 5.05
C ARG A 17 -11.01 5.72 4.71
N GLU A 18 -11.99 4.81 4.66
CA GLU A 18 -11.74 3.42 4.25
C GLU A 18 -11.18 3.36 2.82
N ARG A 19 -11.61 4.28 1.95
CA ARG A 19 -11.10 4.36 0.59
C ARG A 19 -9.62 4.73 0.55
N GLU A 20 -9.18 5.73 1.32
CA GLU A 20 -7.76 6.12 1.42
C GLU A 20 -6.89 4.95 1.88
N GLU A 21 -7.30 4.26 2.95
CA GLU A 21 -6.57 3.11 3.48
C GLU A 21 -6.47 1.96 2.46
N ILE A 22 -7.56 1.69 1.73
CA ILE A 22 -7.57 0.68 0.67
C ILE A 22 -6.64 1.10 -0.48
N GLU A 23 -6.63 2.37 -0.86
CA GLU A 23 -5.78 2.87 -1.94
C GLU A 23 -4.29 2.81 -1.57
N ALA A 24 -3.93 3.12 -0.32
CA ALA A 24 -2.58 2.92 0.21
C ALA A 24 -2.14 1.44 0.16
N LYS A 25 -3.03 0.51 0.55
CA LYS A 25 -2.73 -0.93 0.46
C LYS A 25 -2.62 -1.45 -0.97
N ILE A 26 -3.47 -0.97 -1.89
CA ILE A 26 -3.36 -1.29 -3.32
C ILE A 26 -2.01 -0.83 -3.85
N PHE A 27 -1.62 0.41 -3.55
CA PHE A 27 -0.33 0.98 -3.95
C PHE A 27 0.83 0.13 -3.44
N ALA A 28 0.90 -0.10 -2.12
CA ALA A 28 1.97 -0.88 -1.51
C ALA A 28 2.03 -2.33 -2.01
N SER A 29 0.89 -2.92 -2.35
CA SER A 29 0.85 -4.30 -2.88
C SER A 29 1.40 -4.44 -4.30
N GLY A 30 1.47 -3.34 -5.06
CA GLY A 30 1.79 -3.35 -6.49
C GLY A 30 0.77 -4.09 -7.37
N MET A 31 -0.42 -4.40 -6.83
CA MET A 31 -1.47 -5.11 -7.55
C MET A 31 -2.41 -4.14 -8.29
N LYS A 32 -3.04 -4.62 -9.36
CA LYS A 32 -4.19 -3.93 -9.94
C LYS A 32 -5.34 -3.95 -8.94
N LYS A 33 -6.10 -2.86 -8.84
CA LYS A 33 -7.25 -2.72 -7.91
C LYS A 33 -8.20 -3.92 -7.94
N LYS A 34 -8.53 -4.44 -9.12
CA LYS A 34 -9.36 -5.67 -9.27
C LYS A 34 -8.72 -6.88 -8.59
N ASP A 35 -7.43 -7.13 -8.84
CA ASP A 35 -6.72 -8.30 -8.33
C ASP A 35 -6.52 -8.20 -6.82
N TYR A 36 -6.26 -6.99 -6.32
CA TYR A 36 -6.20 -6.69 -4.89
C TYR A 36 -7.51 -7.06 -4.19
N PHE A 37 -8.65 -6.58 -4.70
CA PHE A 37 -9.96 -6.88 -4.09
C PHE A 37 -10.27 -8.38 -4.13
N VAL A 38 -10.09 -9.03 -5.29
CA VAL A 38 -10.36 -10.46 -5.41
C VAL A 38 -9.49 -11.28 -4.47
N ARG A 39 -8.17 -11.03 -4.42
CA ARG A 39 -7.25 -11.77 -3.54
C ARG A 39 -7.52 -11.48 -2.07
N SER A 40 -7.79 -10.22 -1.71
CA SER A 40 -8.14 -9.84 -0.33
C SER A 40 -9.42 -10.53 0.13
N CYS A 41 -10.45 -10.59 -0.71
CA CYS A 41 -11.71 -11.25 -0.38
C CYS A 41 -11.59 -12.78 -0.25
N ILE A 42 -10.76 -13.42 -1.07
CA ILE A 42 -10.64 -14.89 -1.08
C ILE A 42 -9.72 -15.37 0.06
N TYR A 43 -8.56 -14.73 0.24
CA TYR A 43 -7.51 -15.26 1.09
C TYR A 43 -7.36 -14.54 2.43
N ASN A 44 -8.07 -13.42 2.64
CA ASN A 44 -7.89 -12.53 3.80
C ASN A 44 -6.41 -12.13 4.03
N ARG A 45 -5.57 -12.29 3.02
CA ARG A 45 -4.14 -11.98 3.00
C ARG A 45 -3.77 -11.50 1.61
N VAL A 46 -2.89 -10.51 1.52
CA VAL A 46 -2.32 -10.07 0.25
C VAL A 46 -0.91 -10.59 0.15
N CYS A 47 -0.68 -11.44 -0.86
CA CYS A 47 0.65 -11.90 -1.22
C CYS A 47 1.31 -10.86 -2.11
N VAL A 48 2.37 -10.20 -1.66
CA VAL A 48 3.09 -9.27 -2.52
C VAL A 48 3.82 -9.97 -3.64
N VAL A 49 3.78 -9.35 -4.81
CA VAL A 49 4.62 -9.74 -5.93
C VAL A 49 5.97 -9.06 -5.71
N GLY A 50 7.02 -9.84 -5.44
CA GLY A 50 8.40 -9.37 -5.24
C GLY A 50 9.05 -8.85 -6.52
N LYS A 51 8.38 -7.94 -7.24
CA LYS A 51 8.89 -7.24 -8.41
C LYS A 51 9.71 -6.06 -7.97
N LYS A 52 10.87 -5.90 -8.59
CA LYS A 52 11.79 -4.79 -8.32
C LYS A 52 11.11 -3.44 -8.58
N GLU A 53 10.25 -3.39 -9.59
CA GLU A 53 9.48 -2.21 -9.98
C GLU A 53 8.53 -1.75 -8.87
N THR A 54 7.85 -2.69 -8.20
CA THR A 54 6.96 -2.38 -7.07
C THR A 54 7.73 -1.77 -5.92
N VAL A 55 8.90 -2.33 -5.60
CA VAL A 55 9.76 -1.80 -4.52
C VAL A 55 10.24 -0.39 -4.86
N TYR A 56 10.64 -0.14 -6.11
CA TYR A 56 11.06 1.19 -6.53
C TYR A 56 9.94 2.23 -6.46
N GLN A 57 8.71 1.88 -6.81
CA GLN A 57 7.56 2.78 -6.64
C GLN A 57 7.32 3.15 -5.17
N ILE A 58 7.49 2.19 -4.25
CA ILE A 58 7.38 2.45 -2.81
C ILE A 58 8.49 3.42 -2.36
N VAL A 59 9.74 3.18 -2.77
CA VAL A 59 10.87 4.03 -2.41
C VAL A 59 10.71 5.45 -2.97
N GLU A 60 10.32 5.59 -4.24
CA GLU A 60 10.05 6.88 -4.87
C GLU A 60 8.95 7.63 -4.12
N LYS A 61 7.87 6.94 -3.72
CA LYS A 61 6.80 7.56 -2.95
C LYS A 61 7.25 8.03 -1.58
N LEU A 62 8.09 7.25 -0.88
CA LEU A 62 8.66 7.65 0.40
C LEU A 62 9.58 8.87 0.27
N GLN A 63 10.36 8.96 -0.81
CA GLN A 63 11.19 10.13 -1.11
C GLN A 63 10.35 11.37 -1.41
N GLU A 64 9.28 11.23 -2.19
CA GLU A 64 8.30 12.31 -2.43
C GLU A 64 7.68 12.79 -1.12
N MET A 65 7.25 11.85 -0.26
CA MET A 65 6.70 12.15 1.06
C MET A 65 7.70 12.93 1.91
N GLN A 66 8.97 12.50 1.92
CA GLN A 66 10.05 13.18 2.64
C GLN A 66 10.29 14.60 2.13
N SER A 67 10.48 14.77 0.81
CA SER A 67 10.70 16.08 0.19
C SER A 67 9.58 17.05 0.54
N ARG A 68 8.33 16.60 0.44
CA ARG A 68 7.17 17.43 0.78
C ARG A 68 7.13 17.80 2.28
N MET A 69 7.60 16.94 3.19
CA MET A 69 7.72 17.30 4.61
C MET A 69 8.80 18.35 4.83
N GLU A 70 9.93 18.26 4.12
CA GLU A 70 11.03 19.22 4.21
C GLU A 70 10.59 20.60 3.70
N GLU A 71 9.91 20.66 2.55
CA GLU A 71 9.32 21.88 2.00
C GLU A 71 8.32 22.53 2.97
N LEU A 72 7.43 21.73 3.58
CA LEU A 72 6.47 22.23 4.57
C LEU A 72 7.18 22.77 5.82
N ALA A 73 8.24 22.10 6.28
CA ALA A 73 9.01 22.55 7.42
C ALA A 73 9.71 23.90 7.14
N GLU A 74 10.19 24.11 5.91
CA GLU A 74 10.76 25.40 5.48
C GLU A 74 9.70 26.50 5.42
N GLN A 75 8.51 26.22 4.87
CA GLN A 75 7.40 27.19 4.84
C GLN A 75 6.96 27.63 6.23
N ILE A 76 6.88 26.68 7.18
CA ILE A 76 6.54 26.98 8.58
C ILE A 76 7.62 27.84 9.23
N LYS A 77 8.91 27.56 8.98
CA LYS A 77 10.04 28.36 9.49
C LYS A 77 10.13 29.75 8.85
N GLY A 78 9.67 29.91 7.61
CA GLY A 78 9.69 31.18 6.87
C GLY A 78 8.66 32.22 7.33
N GLU A 79 7.93 31.98 8.43
CA GLU A 79 6.96 32.88 9.08
C GLU A 79 5.79 33.38 8.18
N LYS A 80 5.57 32.75 7.01
CA LYS A 80 4.37 32.89 6.18
C LYS A 80 3.85 31.50 5.79
N PRO A 81 3.21 30.78 6.71
CA PRO A 81 2.59 29.50 6.38
C PRO A 81 1.44 29.75 5.40
N GLU A 82 1.62 29.34 4.14
CA GLU A 82 0.52 29.25 3.18
C GLU A 82 -0.38 28.04 3.47
N VAL A 83 0.09 27.11 4.31
CA VAL A 83 -0.58 25.85 4.63
C VAL A 83 -1.34 25.94 5.95
N THR A 84 -2.56 25.44 5.94
CA THR A 84 -3.47 25.41 7.09
C THR A 84 -3.21 24.20 8.00
N THR A 85 -3.63 24.30 9.27
CA THR A 85 -3.52 23.19 10.23
C THR A 85 -4.29 21.95 9.79
N GLU A 86 -5.41 22.10 9.09
CA GLU A 86 -6.19 20.95 8.60
C GLU A 86 -5.47 20.23 7.46
N GLU A 87 -4.84 20.95 6.53
CA GLU A 87 -4.02 20.33 5.47
C GLU A 87 -2.83 19.54 6.04
N ILE A 88 -2.22 20.03 7.13
CA ILE A 88 -1.15 19.30 7.83
C ILE A 88 -1.69 18.00 8.44
N ARG A 89 -2.89 18.03 9.04
CA ARG A 89 -3.51 16.83 9.62
C ARG A 89 -3.91 15.81 8.55
N GLU A 90 -4.47 16.27 7.43
CA GLU A 90 -4.79 15.40 6.29
C GLU A 90 -3.54 14.75 5.73
N LEU A 91 -2.44 15.51 5.60
CA LEU A 91 -1.16 14.99 5.15
C LEU A 91 -0.59 13.95 6.12
N GLN A 92 -0.59 14.25 7.43
CA GLN A 92 -0.17 13.33 8.48
C GLN A 92 -0.93 12.00 8.36
N THR A 93 -2.25 12.08 8.25
CA THR A 93 -3.13 10.91 8.18
C THR A 93 -2.84 10.08 6.92
N THR A 94 -2.70 10.75 5.77
CA THR A 94 -2.36 10.10 4.49
C THR A 94 -1.01 9.39 4.56
N TYR A 95 -0.02 10.00 5.20
CA TYR A 95 1.32 9.45 5.32
C TYR A 95 1.36 8.27 6.28
N GLU A 96 0.62 8.37 7.39
CA GLU A 96 0.46 7.28 8.35
C GLU A 96 -0.15 6.03 7.68
N ASP A 97 -1.12 6.21 6.78
CA ASP A 97 -1.71 5.10 6.03
C ASP A 97 -0.76 4.44 5.07
N MET A 98 0.00 5.25 4.34
CA MET A 98 1.01 4.73 3.42
C MET A 98 2.05 3.90 4.19
N LEU A 99 2.53 4.42 5.33
CA LEU A 99 3.47 3.70 6.18
C LEU A 99 2.87 2.42 6.76
N LYS A 100 1.62 2.46 7.27
CA LYS A 100 0.90 1.27 7.73
C LYS A 100 0.74 0.24 6.62
N ALA A 101 0.41 0.66 5.40
CA ALA A 101 0.26 -0.21 4.26
C ALA A 101 1.60 -0.88 3.87
N ILE A 102 2.70 -0.13 3.89
CA ILE A 102 4.04 -0.65 3.63
C ILE A 102 4.44 -1.66 4.73
N LEU A 103 4.25 -1.31 6.01
CA LEU A 103 4.54 -2.23 7.13
C LEU A 103 3.74 -3.52 7.03
N TRP A 104 2.45 -3.41 6.70
CA TRP A 104 1.57 -4.55 6.50
C TRP A 104 2.03 -5.46 5.34
N VAL A 105 2.49 -4.86 4.24
CA VAL A 105 3.09 -5.59 3.11
C VAL A 105 4.38 -6.29 3.53
N LEU A 106 5.27 -5.61 4.25
CA LEU A 106 6.54 -6.18 4.71
C LEU A 106 6.32 -7.32 5.70
N ASP A 107 5.35 -7.19 6.60
CA ASP A 107 4.96 -8.27 7.50
C ASP A 107 4.38 -9.47 6.73
N GLY A 108 3.55 -9.23 5.71
CA GLY A 108 3.07 -10.28 4.81
C GLY A 108 4.17 -10.96 4.00
N ALA A 109 5.28 -10.27 3.71
CA ALA A 109 6.43 -10.78 2.96
C ALA A 109 7.50 -11.46 3.83
N LYS A 110 7.34 -11.40 5.15
CA LYS A 110 8.34 -11.79 6.15
C LYS A 110 8.89 -13.21 5.97
N TYR A 111 8.06 -14.13 5.48
CA TYR A 111 8.43 -15.51 5.17
C TYR A 111 9.58 -15.64 4.16
N LEU A 112 9.84 -14.62 3.32
CA LEU A 112 10.91 -14.63 2.33
C LEU A 112 12.30 -14.58 2.97
N TRP A 113 12.45 -13.96 4.14
CA TRP A 113 13.73 -13.79 4.83
C TRP A 113 13.81 -14.47 6.20
N GLN A 114 12.67 -14.79 6.83
CA GLN A 114 12.68 -15.43 8.15
C GLN A 114 12.99 -16.93 8.15
N GLY A 115 12.74 -17.65 7.06
CA GLY A 115 13.13 -19.06 6.96
C GLY A 115 14.64 -19.26 6.83
N SER A 116 15.38 -18.25 6.37
CA SER A 116 16.82 -18.34 6.08
C SER A 116 17.70 -18.21 7.33
N THR A 117 17.17 -17.72 8.45
CA THR A 117 17.94 -17.56 9.70
C THR A 117 17.94 -18.80 10.59
N ASN A 118 17.03 -19.76 10.35
CA ASN A 118 16.81 -20.90 11.25
C ASN A 118 17.28 -22.25 10.69
N GLY A 119 17.93 -22.29 9.52
CA GLY A 119 18.52 -23.52 8.98
C GLY A 119 17.53 -24.65 8.62
N GLU A 120 16.23 -24.35 8.51
CA GLU A 120 15.23 -25.34 8.09
C GLU A 120 15.05 -25.27 6.57
N GLU A 121 15.41 -26.37 5.89
CA GLU A 121 15.24 -26.56 4.46
C GLU A 121 13.79 -26.36 4.03
N LYS A 122 13.59 -25.58 2.95
CA LYS A 122 12.28 -25.36 2.34
C LYS A 122 11.72 -26.69 1.82
N SER A 123 10.67 -27.20 2.47
CA SER A 123 9.84 -28.27 1.91
C SER A 123 9.28 -27.84 0.54
N PRO A 124 9.34 -28.70 -0.50
CA PRO A 124 8.91 -28.38 -1.84
C PRO A 124 7.39 -28.55 -1.97
N ASN A 125 6.59 -27.80 -1.20
CA ASN A 125 5.15 -27.75 -1.43
C ASN A 125 4.49 -26.55 -0.76
N SER A 126 4.62 -25.38 -1.38
CA SER A 126 3.62 -24.31 -1.20
C SER A 126 3.32 -23.71 -2.55
N GLY A 127 2.45 -24.40 -3.29
CA GLY A 127 2.00 -24.00 -4.61
C GLY A 127 1.37 -22.60 -4.63
N ASN A 128 1.56 -21.97 -5.79
CA ASN A 128 0.85 -20.82 -6.35
C ASN A 128 0.69 -19.56 -5.48
N CYS A 129 1.49 -18.54 -5.84
CA CYS A 129 1.12 -17.13 -5.70
C CYS A 129 0.83 -16.53 -7.07
#